data_AF-A0A0P7W7E4-F1
#
_entry.id   AF-A0A0P7W7E4-F1
#
_cell.length_a   1.000
_cell.length_b   1.000
_cell.length_c   1.000
_cell.angle_alpha   90.00
_cell.angle_beta   90.00
_cell.angle_gamma   90.00
#
_symmetry.space_group_name_H-M   'P 1'
#
loop_
_entity.id
_entity.type
_entity.pdbx_description
1 polymer ?
#
loop_
_entity_poly.entity_id
_entity_poly.type
_entity_poly.pdbx_seq_one_letter_code
_entity_poly.pdbx_strand_id
1 'polypeptide(L)'
;MVARRVVAVSSKNKPVTYPTGANTTIENKAEKPALSNAKSRPNRGKFMKPAHKRMARILGYALTLGDHQGWEAFSALAQARMTDQERAALAWAALKSLDPDQAEMTAAAVLGSADAPLPPFLGGMEEARSWASYANRSELKAYALATYEALGPSDQAAFHRHINERKVAA
;
A
#
# COMPACT_ATOMS: atom_id res chain seq x y z
N MET A 1 43.36 85.11 41.12
CA MET A 1 43.71 84.24 42.27
C MET A 1 42.43 83.71 42.89
N VAL A 2 42.00 82.47 42.63
CA VAL A 2 41.12 81.68 43.53
C VAL A 2 41.31 80.20 43.19
N ALA A 3 41.58 79.42 44.24
CA ALA A 3 41.85 77.99 44.22
C ALA A 3 40.60 77.16 43.83
N ARG A 4 40.79 76.12 43.01
CA ARG A 4 39.79 75.05 42.83
C ARG A 4 40.16 73.85 43.68
N ARG A 5 39.30 73.59 44.66
CA ARG A 5 39.33 72.46 45.59
C ARG A 5 38.93 71.18 44.84
N VAL A 6 39.76 70.15 44.93
CA VAL A 6 39.50 68.81 44.39
C VAL A 6 38.50 68.11 45.31
N VAL A 7 37.41 67.59 44.76
CA VAL A 7 36.47 66.69 45.46
C VAL A 7 36.57 65.31 44.81
N ALA A 8 36.89 64.31 45.63
CA ALA A 8 37.03 62.91 45.22
C ALA A 8 35.66 62.27 44.95
N VAL A 9 35.53 61.55 43.85
CA VAL A 9 34.44 60.59 43.62
C VAL A 9 35.05 59.19 43.57
N SER A 10 34.76 58.42 44.62
CA SER A 10 35.14 57.02 44.77
C SER A 10 34.32 56.15 43.83
N SER A 11 34.88 55.72 42.69
CA SER A 11 34.24 54.74 41.80
C SER A 11 34.40 53.31 42.36
N LYS A 12 33.37 52.80 43.03
CA LYS A 12 33.26 51.36 43.32
C LYS A 12 32.48 50.68 42.20
N ASN A 13 33.13 50.34 41.09
CA ASN A 13 32.62 49.35 40.15
C ASN A 13 33.40 48.05 40.33
N LYS A 14 32.72 47.00 40.83
CA LYS A 14 33.29 45.66 40.97
C LYS A 14 33.59 45.10 39.56
N PRO A 15 34.71 44.38 39.36
CA PRO A 15 35.02 43.77 38.07
C PRO A 15 34.00 42.67 37.74
N VAL A 16 33.65 42.58 36.46
CA VAL A 16 32.82 41.51 35.90
C VAL A 16 33.53 40.17 36.15
N THR A 17 32.94 39.34 37.02
CA THR A 17 33.35 37.95 37.21
C THR A 17 32.86 37.14 36.01
N TYR A 18 33.77 36.78 35.11
CA TYR A 18 33.51 35.73 34.12
C TYR A 18 33.40 34.39 34.84
N PRO A 19 32.35 33.59 34.61
CA PRO A 19 32.30 32.24 35.17
C PRO A 19 33.40 31.39 34.51
N THR A 20 34.51 31.21 35.22
CA THR A 20 35.49 30.15 34.98
C THR A 20 34.89 28.82 35.45
N GLY A 21 33.84 28.38 34.73
CA GLY A 21 33.30 27.04 34.81
C GLY A 21 33.84 26.24 33.64
N ALA A 22 34.37 25.04 33.91
CA ALA A 22 34.85 24.12 32.89
C ALA A 22 33.88 24.04 31.71
N ASN A 23 34.43 24.11 30.50
CA ASN A 23 33.69 23.99 29.25
C ASN A 23 33.01 22.60 29.24
N THR A 24 31.80 22.49 29.77
CA THR A 24 31.01 21.28 29.60
C THR A 24 30.60 21.28 28.14
N THR A 25 31.19 20.37 27.37
CA THR A 25 30.78 20.10 26.00
C THR A 25 29.26 20.03 25.97
N ILE A 26 28.60 20.86 25.16
CA ILE A 26 27.17 20.76 24.93
C ILE A 26 26.95 19.35 24.39
N GLU A 27 26.51 18.43 25.25
CA GLU A 27 26.32 17.04 24.86
C GLU A 27 25.17 17.00 23.86
N ASN A 28 25.51 16.76 22.59
CA ASN A 28 24.52 16.55 21.55
C ASN A 28 23.68 15.32 21.94
N LYS A 29 22.45 15.55 22.41
CA LYS A 29 21.48 14.48 22.71
C LYS A 29 21.20 13.55 21.52
N ALA A 30 21.56 13.97 20.30
CA ALA A 30 21.50 13.14 19.10
C ALA A 30 22.53 12.00 19.10
N GLU A 31 23.69 12.16 19.75
CA GLU A 31 24.80 11.20 19.71
C GLU A 31 24.76 10.21 20.89
N LYS A 32 24.08 10.55 21.99
CA LYS A 32 23.91 9.69 23.16
C LYS A 32 22.43 9.33 23.35
N PRO A 33 21.98 8.14 22.90
CA PRO A 33 20.57 7.75 22.98
C PRO A 33 20.04 7.66 24.43
N ALA A 34 20.93 7.50 25.42
CA ALA A 34 20.61 7.52 26.84
C ALA A 34 20.14 8.89 27.37
N LEU A 35 20.41 9.99 26.66
CA LEU A 35 20.06 11.37 27.05
C LEU A 35 18.84 11.93 26.31
N SER A 36 18.23 11.14 25.41
CA SER A 36 17.03 11.56 24.68
C SER A 36 15.79 11.41 25.59
N ASN A 37 15.03 12.50 25.76
CA ASN A 37 13.71 12.46 26.42
C ASN A 37 12.60 11.93 25.48
N ALA A 38 12.98 11.35 24.32
CA ALA A 38 12.01 10.76 23.42
C ALA A 38 11.40 9.54 24.12
N LYS A 39 10.12 9.63 24.49
CA LYS A 39 9.38 8.51 25.06
C LYS A 39 9.57 7.30 24.15
N SER A 40 10.16 6.23 24.70
CA SER A 40 10.39 4.98 23.97
C SER A 40 9.07 4.56 23.32
N ARG A 41 9.06 4.49 21.99
CA ARG A 41 7.85 4.10 21.26
C ARG A 41 7.46 2.70 21.73
N PRO A 42 6.18 2.46 22.05
CA PRO A 42 5.76 1.14 22.48
C PRO A 42 6.12 0.13 21.40
N ASN A 43 6.99 -0.83 21.75
CA ASN A 43 7.40 -1.89 20.84
C ASN A 43 6.22 -2.84 20.64
N ARG A 44 5.35 -2.53 19.68
CA ARG A 44 4.21 -3.39 19.31
C ARG A 44 4.65 -4.79 18.88
N GLY A 45 5.89 -4.92 18.41
CA GLY A 45 6.53 -6.20 18.14
C GLY A 45 6.62 -7.11 19.37
N LYS A 46 6.56 -6.59 20.61
CA LYS A 46 6.50 -7.42 21.81
C LYS A 46 5.22 -8.28 21.87
N PHE A 47 4.11 -7.78 21.31
CA PHE A 47 2.81 -8.46 21.31
C PHE A 47 2.58 -9.35 20.07
N MET A 48 3.42 -9.23 19.03
CA MET A 48 3.31 -10.10 17.85
C MET A 48 3.66 -11.54 18.20
N LYS A 49 2.82 -12.48 17.76
CA LYS A 49 3.09 -13.91 17.89
C LYS A 49 4.41 -14.26 17.19
N PRO A 50 5.19 -15.24 17.70
CA PRO A 50 6.43 -15.66 17.06
C PRO A 50 6.27 -16.05 15.58
N ALA A 51 5.15 -16.70 15.22
CA ALA A 51 4.82 -17.05 13.84
C ALA A 51 4.68 -15.81 12.94
N HIS A 52 3.96 -14.78 13.40
CA HIS A 52 3.78 -13.52 12.66
C HIS A 52 5.10 -12.78 12.47
N LYS A 53 6.00 -12.81 13.47
CA LYS A 53 7.35 -12.23 13.33
C LYS A 53 8.17 -12.93 12.26
N ARG A 54 8.07 -14.27 12.16
CA ARG A 54 8.75 -15.04 11.12
C ARG A 54 8.18 -14.71 9.74
N MET A 55 6.85 -14.67 9.61
CA MET A 55 6.21 -14.30 8.35
C MET A 55 6.56 -12.88 7.90
N ALA A 56 6.62 -11.91 8.81
CA ALA A 56 7.06 -10.55 8.49
C ALA A 56 8.51 -10.51 7.94
N ARG A 57 9.41 -11.37 8.45
CA ARG A 57 10.78 -11.49 7.90
C ARG A 57 10.78 -12.14 6.51
N ILE A 58 9.99 -13.20 6.31
CA ILE A 58 9.90 -13.86 5.00
C ILE A 58 9.36 -12.88 3.95
N LEU A 59 8.33 -12.10 4.30
CA LEU A 59 7.83 -11.02 3.43
C LEU A 59 8.95 -10.02 3.11
N GLY A 60 9.74 -9.62 4.12
CA GLY A 60 10.90 -8.75 3.91
C GLY A 60 11.92 -9.33 2.94
N TYR A 61 12.20 -10.64 3.00
CA TYR A 61 13.10 -11.31 2.07
C TYR A 61 12.52 -11.36 0.64
N ALA A 62 11.25 -11.72 0.47
CA ALA A 62 10.59 -11.72 -0.84
C ALA A 62 10.66 -10.33 -1.49
N LEU A 63 10.40 -9.27 -0.71
CA LEU A 63 10.54 -7.88 -1.16
C LEU A 63 11.98 -7.50 -1.51
N THR A 64 12.97 -8.01 -0.78
CA THR A 64 14.39 -7.68 -0.99
C THR A 64 14.95 -8.38 -2.24
N LEU A 65 14.54 -9.64 -2.48
CA LEU A 65 14.98 -10.40 -3.65
C LEU A 65 14.27 -9.93 -4.93
N GLY A 66 12.98 -9.58 -4.83
CA GLY A 66 12.22 -8.99 -5.94
C GLY A 66 11.98 -9.94 -7.12
N ASP A 67 12.28 -11.23 -6.97
CA ASP A 67 12.12 -12.25 -8.00
C ASP A 67 10.85 -13.09 -7.79
N HIS A 68 10.41 -13.76 -8.85
CA HIS A 68 9.22 -14.61 -8.79
C HIS A 68 9.38 -15.76 -7.78
N GLN A 69 10.58 -16.34 -7.69
CA GLN A 69 10.87 -17.47 -6.79
C GLN A 69 10.74 -17.09 -5.31
N GLY A 70 11.19 -15.89 -4.92
CA GLY A 70 11.00 -15.38 -3.56
C GLY A 70 9.53 -15.21 -3.18
N TRP A 71 8.70 -14.74 -4.12
CA TRP A 71 7.25 -14.61 -3.93
C TRP A 71 6.53 -15.97 -3.89
N GLU A 72 6.97 -16.93 -4.70
CA GLU A 72 6.45 -18.31 -4.69
C GLU A 72 6.76 -19.01 -3.36
N ALA A 73 7.99 -18.88 -2.87
CA ALA A 73 8.39 -19.39 -1.55
C ALA A 73 7.60 -18.71 -0.41
N PHE A 74 7.34 -17.40 -0.52
CA PHE A 74 6.47 -16.70 0.44
C PHE A 74 5.04 -17.28 0.43
N SER A 75 4.46 -17.55 -0.74
CA SER A 75 3.13 -18.15 -0.87
C SER A 75 3.04 -19.51 -0.16
N ALA A 76 4.01 -20.40 -0.40
CA ALA A 76 4.06 -21.72 0.25
C ALA A 76 4.21 -21.60 1.78
N LEU A 77 5.05 -20.69 2.25
CA LEU A 77 5.24 -20.46 3.69
C LEU A 77 4.01 -19.81 4.33
N ALA A 78 3.32 -18.91 3.64
CA ALA A 78 2.06 -18.33 4.09
C ALA A 78 0.99 -19.41 4.27
N GLN A 79 0.85 -20.33 3.30
CA GLN A 79 -0.06 -21.47 3.42
C GLN A 79 0.24 -22.34 4.65
N ALA A 80 1.53 -22.60 4.93
CA ALA A 80 1.94 -23.47 6.03
C ALA A 80 1.95 -22.81 7.42
N ARG A 81 1.79 -21.47 7.51
CA ARG A 81 2.02 -20.71 8.76
C ARG A 81 0.95 -19.68 9.10
N MET A 82 0.09 -19.31 8.15
CA MET A 82 -1.00 -18.35 8.34
C MET A 82 -2.35 -19.06 8.22
N THR A 83 -3.34 -18.58 8.96
CA THR A 83 -4.72 -19.08 8.81
C THR A 83 -5.32 -18.65 7.48
N ASP A 84 -6.38 -19.34 7.03
CA ASP A 84 -7.08 -18.98 5.80
C ASP A 84 -7.60 -17.54 5.83
N GLN A 85 -8.12 -17.11 6.99
CA GLN A 85 -8.57 -15.74 7.21
C GLN A 85 -7.43 -14.71 7.08
N GLU A 86 -6.26 -15.01 7.65
CA GLU A 86 -5.09 -14.13 7.56
C GLU A 86 -4.59 -14.00 6.11
N ARG A 87 -4.57 -15.10 5.35
CA ARG A 87 -4.18 -15.08 3.94
C ARG A 87 -5.19 -14.34 3.07
N ALA A 88 -6.49 -14.56 3.28
CA ALA A 88 -7.54 -13.85 2.57
C ALA A 88 -7.49 -12.34 2.84
N ALA A 89 -7.28 -11.94 4.10
CA ALA A 89 -7.14 -10.53 4.47
C ALA A 89 -5.90 -9.88 3.83
N LEU A 90 -4.77 -10.61 3.78
CA LEU A 90 -3.56 -10.15 3.11
C LEU A 90 -3.77 -9.98 1.60
N ALA A 91 -4.36 -10.97 0.93
CA ALA A 91 -4.67 -10.92 -0.50
C ALA A 91 -5.61 -9.76 -0.82
N TRP A 92 -6.67 -9.58 -0.02
CA TRP A 92 -7.59 -8.45 -0.15
C TRP A 92 -6.87 -7.11 0.01
N ALA A 93 -6.03 -6.95 1.03
CA ALA A 93 -5.29 -5.72 1.27
C ALA A 93 -4.29 -5.41 0.13
N ALA A 94 -3.61 -6.44 -0.38
CA ALA A 94 -2.70 -6.32 -1.51
C ALA A 94 -3.45 -5.88 -2.78
N LEU A 95 -4.54 -6.57 -3.14
CA LEU A 95 -5.37 -6.20 -4.29
C LEU A 95 -5.96 -4.80 -4.16
N LYS A 96 -6.41 -4.41 -2.95
CA LYS A 96 -6.98 -3.09 -2.69
C LYS A 96 -5.97 -1.95 -2.85
N SER A 97 -4.68 -2.24 -2.78
CA SER A 97 -3.61 -1.27 -2.95
C SER A 97 -3.21 -1.01 -4.41
N LEU A 98 -3.72 -1.81 -5.35
CA LEU A 98 -3.46 -1.69 -6.78
C LEU A 98 -4.51 -0.81 -7.48
N ASP A 99 -4.17 -0.30 -8.66
CA ASP A 99 -5.18 0.25 -9.59
C ASP A 99 -6.21 -0.84 -9.95
N PRO A 100 -7.51 -0.51 -10.14
CA PRO A 100 -8.53 -1.50 -10.42
C PRO A 100 -8.22 -2.46 -11.57
N ASP A 101 -7.62 -1.97 -12.66
CA ASP A 101 -7.33 -2.83 -13.82
C ASP A 101 -6.15 -3.77 -13.52
N GLN A 102 -5.15 -3.30 -12.77
CA GLN A 102 -4.03 -4.15 -12.34
C GLN A 102 -4.43 -5.15 -11.26
N ALA A 103 -5.33 -4.79 -10.35
CA ALA A 103 -5.91 -5.71 -9.38
C ALA A 103 -6.66 -6.85 -10.10
N GLU A 104 -7.45 -6.50 -11.11
CA GLU A 104 -8.20 -7.45 -11.92
C GLU A 104 -7.26 -8.37 -12.71
N MET A 105 -6.27 -7.83 -13.40
CA MET A 105 -5.27 -8.63 -14.13
C MET A 105 -4.50 -9.57 -13.20
N THR A 106 -4.11 -9.09 -12.01
CA THR A 106 -3.39 -9.91 -11.02
C THR A 106 -4.27 -11.05 -10.51
N ALA A 107 -5.55 -10.78 -10.22
CA ALA A 107 -6.49 -11.82 -9.82
C ALA A 107 -6.72 -12.84 -10.94
N ALA A 108 -6.92 -12.39 -12.18
CA ALA A 108 -7.11 -13.27 -13.33
C ALA A 108 -5.88 -14.16 -13.59
N ALA A 109 -4.66 -13.62 -13.47
CA ALA A 109 -3.43 -14.39 -13.65
C ALA A 109 -3.28 -15.54 -12.63
N VAL A 110 -3.83 -15.37 -11.42
CA VAL A 110 -3.79 -16.39 -10.36
C VAL A 110 -4.96 -17.37 -10.45
N LEU A 111 -6.15 -16.90 -10.83
CA LEU A 111 -7.38 -17.70 -10.88
C LEU A 111 -7.55 -18.48 -12.20
N GLY A 112 -6.88 -18.04 -13.27
CA GLY A 112 -7.06 -18.55 -14.63
C GLY A 112 -8.10 -17.74 -15.43
N SER A 113 -7.95 -17.73 -16.76
CA SER A 113 -8.96 -17.25 -17.72
C SER A 113 -10.10 -18.27 -17.87
N ALA A 114 -11.29 -17.80 -18.24
CA ALA A 114 -12.41 -18.71 -18.58
C ALA A 114 -12.19 -19.47 -19.90
N ASP A 115 -11.07 -19.20 -20.59
CA ASP A 115 -10.74 -19.68 -21.92
C ASP A 115 -11.80 -19.29 -22.96
N ALA A 116 -11.58 -19.67 -24.22
CA ALA A 116 -12.54 -19.41 -25.28
C ALA A 116 -13.94 -19.96 -24.89
N PRO A 117 -15.04 -19.24 -25.23
CA PRO A 117 -16.37 -19.79 -25.03
C PRO A 117 -16.45 -21.18 -25.65
N LEU A 118 -17.03 -22.13 -24.89
CA LEU A 118 -17.18 -23.50 -25.34
C LEU A 118 -17.87 -23.50 -26.73
N PRO A 119 -17.49 -24.41 -27.64
CA PRO A 119 -18.17 -24.55 -28.92
C PRO A 119 -19.67 -24.70 -28.62
N PRO A 120 -20.54 -23.93 -29.31
CA PRO A 120 -21.96 -23.90 -28.99
C PRO A 120 -22.52 -25.31 -29.19
N PHE A 121 -22.67 -26.06 -28.10
CA PHE A 121 -23.22 -27.41 -28.18
C PHE A 121 -24.74 -27.33 -28.43
N LEU A 122 -25.36 -26.22 -28.00
CA LEU A 122 -26.77 -25.87 -28.22
C LEU A 122 -26.95 -24.40 -28.67
N GLY A 123 -25.98 -23.52 -28.40
CA GLY A 123 -26.00 -22.11 -28.78
C GLY A 123 -26.98 -21.25 -27.96
N GLY A 124 -26.99 -19.95 -28.23
CA GLY A 124 -27.99 -19.03 -27.71
C GLY A 124 -27.64 -18.32 -26.39
N MET A 125 -28.63 -17.61 -25.84
CA MET A 125 -28.42 -16.65 -24.73
C MET A 125 -28.13 -17.29 -23.38
N GLU A 126 -28.58 -18.54 -23.14
CA GLU A 126 -28.33 -19.24 -21.87
C GLU A 126 -26.85 -19.63 -21.76
N GLU A 127 -26.30 -20.25 -22.81
CA GLU A 127 -24.89 -20.62 -22.90
C GLU A 127 -23.98 -19.39 -22.83
N ALA A 128 -24.34 -18.30 -23.52
CA ALA A 128 -23.62 -17.02 -23.44
C ALA A 128 -23.61 -16.41 -22.03
N ARG A 129 -24.74 -16.50 -21.29
CA ARG A 129 -24.82 -16.03 -19.89
C ARG A 129 -24.01 -16.91 -18.95
N SER A 130 -24.05 -18.21 -19.19
CA SER A 130 -23.28 -19.19 -18.45
C SER A 130 -21.80 -18.84 -18.56
N TRP A 131 -21.25 -18.72 -19.77
CA TRP A 131 -19.88 -18.26 -20.01
C TRP A 131 -19.55 -16.92 -19.35
N ALA A 132 -20.42 -15.93 -19.51
CA ALA A 132 -20.21 -14.60 -18.94
C ALA A 132 -20.13 -14.60 -17.39
N SER A 133 -20.66 -15.63 -16.72
CA SER A 133 -20.62 -15.73 -15.25
C SER A 133 -19.26 -16.15 -14.68
N TYR A 134 -18.39 -16.76 -15.49
CA TYR A 134 -17.03 -17.16 -15.11
C TYR A 134 -15.94 -16.31 -15.76
N ALA A 135 -16.28 -15.57 -16.82
CA ALA A 135 -15.36 -14.67 -17.50
C ALA A 135 -14.92 -13.49 -16.60
N ASN A 136 -13.63 -13.14 -16.67
CA ASN A 136 -13.12 -11.94 -16.03
C ASN A 136 -13.57 -10.67 -16.79
N ARG A 137 -13.42 -9.48 -16.19
CA ARG A 137 -13.97 -8.25 -16.75
C ARG A 137 -13.24 -7.78 -18.02
N SER A 138 -11.95 -8.11 -18.19
CA SER A 138 -11.23 -7.92 -19.44
C SER A 138 -11.81 -8.79 -20.56
N GLU A 139 -12.08 -10.07 -20.30
CA GLU A 139 -12.74 -10.98 -21.24
C GLU A 139 -14.13 -10.45 -21.61
N LEU A 140 -14.95 -10.08 -20.63
CA LEU A 140 -16.29 -9.54 -20.89
C LEU A 140 -16.26 -8.32 -21.81
N LYS A 141 -15.33 -7.37 -21.59
CA LYS A 141 -15.19 -6.19 -22.46
C LYS A 141 -14.75 -6.58 -23.87
N ALA A 142 -13.75 -7.44 -24.00
CA ALA A 142 -13.20 -7.85 -25.28
C ALA A 142 -14.25 -8.59 -26.14
N TYR A 143 -14.89 -9.61 -25.55
CA TYR A 143 -15.90 -10.40 -26.26
C TYR A 143 -17.17 -9.58 -26.54
N ALA A 144 -17.60 -8.70 -25.64
CA ALA A 144 -18.75 -7.82 -25.91
C ALA A 144 -18.49 -6.87 -27.09
N LEU A 145 -17.30 -6.25 -27.16
CA LEU A 145 -16.95 -5.38 -28.27
C LEU A 145 -16.82 -6.15 -29.58
N ALA A 146 -16.07 -7.25 -29.59
CA ALA A 146 -15.86 -8.05 -30.79
C ALA A 146 -17.18 -8.63 -31.35
N THR A 147 -18.08 -9.07 -30.48
CA THR A 147 -19.42 -9.55 -30.90
C THR A 147 -20.29 -8.42 -31.44
N TYR A 148 -20.26 -7.23 -30.82
CA TYR A 148 -20.98 -6.05 -31.33
C TYR A 148 -20.47 -5.58 -32.70
N GLU A 149 -19.15 -5.51 -32.87
CA GLU A 149 -18.54 -5.10 -34.14
C GLU A 149 -18.81 -6.08 -35.28
N ALA A 150 -19.02 -7.36 -34.98
CA ALA A 150 -19.40 -8.39 -35.95
C ALA A 150 -20.89 -8.32 -36.38
N LEU A 151 -21.75 -7.61 -35.64
CA LEU A 151 -23.16 -7.45 -36.01
C LEU A 151 -23.32 -6.52 -37.22
N GLY A 152 -24.38 -6.73 -38.00
CA GLY A 152 -24.75 -5.80 -39.08
C GLY A 152 -25.25 -4.45 -38.54
N PRO A 153 -25.26 -3.37 -39.36
CA PRO A 153 -25.66 -2.02 -38.90
C PRO A 153 -27.07 -1.96 -38.29
N SER A 154 -28.01 -2.75 -38.81
CA SER A 154 -29.38 -2.84 -38.27
C SER A 154 -29.40 -3.45 -36.86
N ASP A 155 -28.61 -4.50 -36.65
CA ASP A 155 -28.53 -5.21 -35.37
C ASP A 155 -27.75 -4.39 -34.33
N GLN A 156 -26.70 -3.69 -34.75
CA GLN A 156 -25.99 -2.72 -33.91
C GLN A 156 -26.92 -1.62 -33.41
N ALA A 157 -27.80 -1.09 -34.28
CA ALA A 157 -28.78 -0.08 -33.91
C ALA A 157 -29.83 -0.62 -32.93
N ALA A 158 -30.30 -1.87 -33.14
CA ALA A 158 -31.20 -2.55 -32.22
C ALA A 158 -30.56 -2.78 -30.84
N PHE A 159 -29.29 -3.20 -30.81
CA PHE A 159 -28.53 -3.40 -29.58
C PHE A 159 -28.33 -2.10 -28.81
N HIS A 160 -27.97 -1.02 -29.50
CA HIS A 160 -27.84 0.32 -28.91
C HIS A 160 -29.17 0.81 -28.31
N ARG A 161 -30.30 0.57 -28.99
CA ARG A 161 -31.63 0.90 -28.47
C ARG A 161 -31.94 0.14 -27.18
N HIS A 162 -31.69 -1.16 -27.15
CA HIS A 162 -31.92 -2.00 -25.97
C HIS A 162 -31.14 -1.53 -24.73
N ILE A 163 -29.86 -1.17 -24.91
CA ILE A 163 -29.02 -0.64 -23.81
C ILE A 163 -29.58 0.68 -23.27
N ASN A 164 -30.02 1.57 -24.16
CA ASN A 164 -30.54 2.87 -23.76
C ASN A 164 -31.91 2.77 -23.07
N GLU A 165 -32.79 1.88 -23.51
CA GLU A 165 -34.07 1.62 -22.84
C GLU A 165 -33.88 1.09 -21.40
N ARG A 166 -32.87 0.23 -21.18
CA ARG A 166 -32.54 -0.28 -19.83
C ARG A 166 -31.96 0.77 -18.90
N LYS A 167 -31.22 1.77 -19.40
CA LYS A 167 -30.71 2.89 -18.60
C LYS A 167 -31.81 3.80 -18.03
N VAL A 168 -32.98 3.83 -18.66
CA VAL A 168 -34.11 4.67 -18.23
C VAL A 168 -34.95 4.00 -17.14
N ALA A 169 -34.82 2.69 -16.95
CA ALA A 169 -35.60 1.89 -16.00
C ALA A 169 -34.86 1.50 -14.72
N ALA A 170 -33.61 1.94 -14.54
CA ALA A 170 -32.74 1.65 -13.39
C ALA A 170 -32.45 2.93 -12.59
#